data_AF-A0A553FH37-F1
#
_entry.id   AF-A0A553FH37-F1
#
_cell.length_a   1.000
_cell.length_b   1.000
_cell.length_c   1.000
_cell.angle_alpha   90.00
_cell.angle_beta   90.00
_cell.angle_gamma   90.00
#
_symmetry.space_group_name_H-M   'P 1'
#
loop_
_entity.id
_entity.type
_entity.pdbx_description
1 polymer ?
#
loop_
_entity_poly.entity_id
_entity_poly.type
_entity_poly.pdbx_seq_one_letter_code
_entity_poly.pdbx_strand_id
1 'polypeptide(L)'
;MKPILLLLTVFSFASVASEPLSPLEVKEVQKLLAEAASKAKYVDEICEMPISAEKFKELSKIKAFSEGYETIEGISWEAVKDIALKEYDELKKQAPDGQYCDKYLADLKGNYRFLKDTSGK
;
A
#
# COMPACT_ATOMS: atom_id res chain seq x y z
N MET A 1 -21.38 42.69 -37.98
CA MET A 1 -20.91 41.41 -37.40
C MET A 1 -19.85 41.75 -36.38
N LYS A 2 -20.00 41.34 -35.12
CA LYS A 2 -19.18 41.77 -33.97
C LYS A 2 -18.40 40.54 -33.48
N PRO A 3 -17.05 40.54 -33.44
CA PRO A 3 -16.33 39.37 -33.00
C PRO A 3 -16.36 39.31 -31.48
N ILE A 4 -16.96 38.26 -30.95
CA ILE A 4 -16.90 37.91 -29.54
C ILE A 4 -15.50 37.34 -29.30
N LEU A 5 -14.64 38.11 -28.61
CA LEU A 5 -13.36 37.62 -28.11
C LEU A 5 -13.64 36.63 -26.97
N LEU A 6 -13.38 35.35 -27.22
CA LEU A 6 -13.50 34.28 -26.26
C LEU A 6 -12.23 34.26 -25.39
N LEU A 7 -12.33 34.84 -24.19
CA LEU A 7 -11.28 34.79 -23.15
C LEU A 7 -11.18 33.35 -22.65
N LEU A 8 -10.20 32.60 -23.16
CA LEU A 8 -9.78 31.32 -22.62
C LEU A 8 -9.02 31.57 -21.31
N THR A 9 -9.73 31.49 -20.18
CA THR A 9 -9.08 31.40 -18.86
C THR A 9 -8.39 30.05 -18.76
N VAL A 10 -7.08 30.05 -18.95
CA VAL A 10 -6.21 28.90 -18.72
C VAL A 10 -6.23 28.61 -17.22
N PHE A 11 -7.04 27.64 -16.81
CA PHE A 11 -6.92 27.03 -15.49
C PHE A 11 -5.54 26.37 -15.42
N SER A 12 -4.58 27.08 -14.83
CA SER A 12 -3.29 26.50 -14.46
C SER A 12 -3.57 25.49 -13.35
N PHE A 13 -3.65 24.21 -13.72
CA PHE A 13 -3.59 23.12 -12.76
C PHE A 13 -2.22 23.20 -12.09
N ALA A 14 -2.16 23.71 -10.86
CA ALA A 14 -0.99 23.56 -10.02
C ALA A 14 -0.72 22.05 -9.93
N SER A 15 0.40 21.62 -10.52
CA SER A 15 0.88 20.26 -10.32
C SER A 15 1.19 20.14 -8.84
N VAL A 16 0.34 19.43 -8.09
CA VAL A 16 0.60 19.08 -6.69
C VAL A 16 1.73 18.08 -6.74
N ALA A 17 2.97 18.57 -6.63
CA ALA A 17 4.12 17.73 -6.39
C ALA A 17 3.98 17.23 -4.95
N SER A 18 3.66 15.96 -4.75
CA SER A 18 3.71 15.35 -3.43
C SER A 18 5.12 15.54 -2.86
N GLU A 19 5.21 16.10 -1.67
CA GLU A 19 6.49 16.28 -1.01
C GLU A 19 7.12 14.90 -0.75
N PRO A 20 8.45 14.75 -0.94
CA PRO A 20 9.11 13.48 -0.65
C PRO A 20 9.00 13.16 0.84
N LEU A 21 8.84 11.87 1.15
CA LEU A 21 8.81 11.40 2.54
C LEU A 21 10.07 11.81 3.30
N SER A 22 9.91 12.27 4.54
CA SER A 22 11.03 12.47 5.45
C SER A 22 11.71 11.13 5.77
N PRO A 23 12.99 11.13 6.22
CA PRO A 23 13.69 9.90 6.57
C PRO A 23 13.00 9.06 7.66
N LEU A 24 12.19 9.70 8.52
CA LEU A 24 11.40 9.00 9.53
C LEU A 24 10.20 8.30 8.87
N GLU A 25 9.44 9.02 8.04
CA GLU A 25 8.29 8.47 7.32
C GLU A 25 8.70 7.33 6.39
N VAL A 26 9.86 7.44 5.72
CA VAL A 26 10.42 6.34 4.92
C VAL A 26 10.56 5.06 5.73
N LYS A 27 11.07 5.16 6.97
CA LYS A 27 11.23 3.98 7.85
C LYS A 27 9.88 3.43 8.31
N GLU A 28 8.94 4.31 8.62
CA GLU A 28 7.59 3.91 9.04
C GLU A 28 6.82 3.21 7.92
N VAL A 29 6.82 3.79 6.72
CA VAL A 29 6.24 3.18 5.52
C VAL A 29 6.93 1.87 5.20
N GLN A 30 8.27 1.80 5.27
CA GLN A 30 8.97 0.53 5.08
C GLN A 30 8.53 -0.56 6.06
N LYS A 31 8.36 -0.22 7.34
CA LYS A 31 7.87 -1.15 8.35
C LYS A 31 6.42 -1.57 8.09
N LEU A 32 5.56 -0.60 7.75
CA LEU A 32 4.16 -0.84 7.39
C LEU A 32 4.04 -1.81 6.21
N LEU A 33 4.83 -1.59 5.16
CA LEU A 33 4.83 -2.43 3.97
C LEU A 33 5.47 -3.81 4.25
N ALA A 34 6.46 -3.87 5.14
CA ALA A 34 7.06 -5.13 5.57
C ALA A 34 6.07 -6.00 6.35
N GLU A 35 5.26 -5.41 7.22
CA GLU A 35 4.18 -6.11 7.93
C GLU A 35 3.14 -6.67 6.95
N ALA A 36 2.76 -5.88 5.94
CA ALA A 36 1.87 -6.38 4.90
C ALA A 36 2.53 -7.51 4.08
N ALA A 37 3.82 -7.39 3.75
CA ALA A 37 4.56 -8.39 2.99
C ALA A 37 4.73 -9.70 3.75
N SER A 38 4.99 -9.65 5.06
CA SER A 38 5.15 -10.84 5.89
C SER A 38 3.85 -11.63 5.99
N LYS A 39 2.71 -10.93 6.15
CA LYS A 39 1.37 -11.52 6.06
C LYS A 39 1.05 -12.08 4.68
N ALA A 40 1.40 -11.35 3.61
CA ALA A 40 1.20 -11.81 2.24
C ALA A 40 1.98 -13.10 1.96
N LYS A 41 3.24 -13.18 2.41
CA LYS A 41 4.07 -14.38 2.31
C LYS A 41 3.48 -15.55 3.10
N TYR A 42 2.94 -15.29 4.30
CA TYR A 42 2.24 -16.31 5.06
C TYR A 42 1.05 -16.88 4.30
N VAL A 43 0.23 -16.00 3.71
CA VAL A 43 -0.94 -16.41 2.92
C VAL A 43 -0.53 -17.18 1.66
N ASP A 44 0.56 -16.78 1.01
CA ASP A 44 1.11 -17.44 -0.17
C ASP A 44 1.64 -18.86 0.16
N GLU A 45 2.48 -18.99 1.18
CA GLU A 45 3.20 -20.24 1.46
C GLU A 45 2.49 -21.21 2.40
N ILE A 46 1.77 -20.70 3.41
CA ILE A 46 1.11 -21.54 4.43
C ILE A 46 -0.36 -21.78 4.08
N CYS A 47 -1.03 -20.77 3.51
CA CYS A 47 -2.44 -20.86 3.16
C CYS A 47 -2.69 -21.23 1.70
N GLU A 48 -1.63 -21.42 0.91
CA GLU A 48 -1.67 -21.80 -0.51
C GLU A 48 -2.54 -20.86 -1.37
N MET A 49 -2.58 -19.58 -1.00
CA MET A 49 -3.33 -18.53 -1.71
C MET A 49 -2.37 -17.51 -2.33
N PRO A 50 -1.89 -17.75 -3.55
CA PRO A 50 -0.79 -16.98 -4.08
C PRO A 50 -1.14 -15.53 -4.39
N ILE A 51 -0.20 -14.63 -4.07
CA ILE A 51 -0.32 -13.19 -4.34
C ILE A 51 0.81 -12.78 -5.29
N SER A 52 0.46 -12.30 -6.48
CA SER A 52 1.47 -11.87 -7.44
C SER A 52 2.26 -10.66 -6.90
N ALA A 53 3.55 -10.58 -7.21
CA ALA A 53 4.40 -9.48 -6.77
C ALA A 53 3.92 -8.11 -7.29
N GLU A 54 3.36 -8.08 -8.50
CA GLU A 54 2.73 -6.89 -9.06
C GLU A 54 1.50 -6.48 -8.23
N LYS A 55 0.63 -7.44 -7.90
CA LYS A 55 -0.55 -7.17 -7.10
C LYS A 55 -0.18 -6.67 -5.70
N PHE A 56 0.85 -7.26 -5.10
CA PHE A 56 1.34 -6.82 -3.80
C PHE A 56 1.85 -5.37 -3.85
N LYS A 57 2.56 -4.97 -4.92
CA LYS A 57 3.02 -3.57 -5.08
C LYS A 57 1.86 -2.59 -5.24
N GLU A 58 0.80 -2.95 -5.96
CA GLU A 58 -0.42 -2.13 -6.04
C GLU A 58 -1.06 -1.97 -4.66
N LEU A 59 -1.26 -3.08 -3.94
CA LEU A 59 -1.86 -3.08 -2.62
C LEU A 59 -1.02 -2.30 -1.60
N SER A 60 0.31 -2.32 -1.75
CA SER A 60 1.24 -1.53 -0.93
C SER A 60 1.00 -0.02 -1.07
N LYS A 61 0.74 0.46 -2.29
CA LYS A 61 0.38 1.87 -2.52
C LYS A 61 -0.92 2.23 -1.82
N ILE A 62 -1.96 1.41 -2.03
CA ILE A 62 -3.29 1.60 -1.42
C ILE A 62 -3.17 1.59 0.11
N LYS A 63 -2.37 0.68 0.67
CA LYS A 63 -2.11 0.58 2.11
C LYS A 63 -1.41 1.83 2.66
N ALA A 64 -0.33 2.28 2.05
CA ALA A 64 0.37 3.50 2.48
C ALA A 64 -0.59 4.71 2.44
N PHE A 65 -1.36 4.86 1.36
CA PHE A 65 -2.35 5.93 1.23
C PHE A 65 -3.46 5.84 2.28
N SER A 66 -3.87 4.62 2.65
CA SER A 66 -4.87 4.43 3.71
C SER A 66 -4.41 4.85 5.09
N GLU A 67 -3.10 4.87 5.31
CA GLU A 67 -2.47 5.30 6.56
C GLU A 67 -2.06 6.79 6.53
N GLY A 68 -2.41 7.51 5.45
CA GLY A 68 -2.21 8.96 5.34
C GLY A 68 -0.90 9.37 4.67
N TYR A 69 -0.10 8.43 4.14
CA TYR A 69 1.08 8.78 3.36
C TYR A 69 0.69 9.16 1.93
N GLU A 70 1.27 10.23 1.38
CA GLU A 70 0.92 10.70 0.03
C GLU A 70 1.68 9.98 -1.09
N THR A 71 2.80 9.33 -0.75
CA THR A 71 3.66 8.64 -1.70
C THR A 71 4.37 7.44 -1.05
N ILE A 72 4.88 6.53 -1.88
CA ILE A 72 5.82 5.48 -1.48
C ILE A 72 7.15 5.60 -2.24
N GLU A 73 7.40 6.76 -2.87
CA GLU A 73 8.67 7.05 -3.51
C GLU A 73 9.79 7.15 -2.46
N GLY A 74 10.99 6.70 -2.81
CA GLY A 74 12.15 6.68 -1.91
C GLY A 74 12.22 5.48 -0.96
N ILE A 75 11.23 4.59 -0.98
CA ILE A 75 11.21 3.35 -0.20
C ILE A 75 12.21 2.33 -0.78
N SER A 76 13.06 1.74 0.08
CA SER A 76 13.88 0.59 -0.30
C SER A 76 13.09 -0.70 -0.20
N TRP A 77 12.81 -1.32 -1.35
CA TRP A 77 12.10 -2.60 -1.42
C TRP A 77 12.92 -3.76 -0.86
N GLU A 78 14.25 -3.67 -0.94
CA GLU A 78 15.18 -4.61 -0.31
C GLU A 78 15.02 -4.57 1.21
N ALA A 79 14.97 -3.36 1.80
CA ALA A 79 14.73 -3.22 3.24
C ALA A 79 13.36 -3.76 3.65
N VAL A 80 12.31 -3.48 2.87
CA VAL A 80 10.95 -4.05 3.09
C VAL A 80 11.01 -5.57 3.07
N LYS A 81 11.66 -6.16 2.07
CA LYS A 81 11.79 -7.61 1.93
C LYS A 81 12.53 -8.23 3.12
N ASP A 82 13.66 -7.66 3.53
CA ASP A 82 14.49 -8.19 4.62
C ASP A 82 13.75 -8.16 5.96
N ILE A 83 12.98 -7.10 6.23
CA ILE A 83 12.14 -7.00 7.43
C ILE A 83 10.99 -8.02 7.34
N ALA A 84 10.32 -8.09 6.19
CA ALA A 84 9.18 -8.98 5.98
C ALA A 84 9.55 -10.46 6.14
N LEU A 85 10.74 -10.88 5.71
CA LEU A 85 11.22 -12.25 5.88
C LEU A 85 11.41 -12.59 7.36
N LYS A 86 12.00 -11.68 8.14
CA LYS A 86 12.18 -11.88 9.59
C LYS A 86 10.83 -11.99 10.30
N GLU A 87 9.91 -11.08 9.99
CA GLU A 87 8.56 -11.12 10.56
C GLU A 87 7.81 -12.39 10.14
N TYR A 88 7.91 -12.81 8.87
CA TYR A 88 7.31 -14.06 8.39
C TYR A 88 7.82 -15.27 9.18
N ASP A 89 9.12 -15.36 9.44
CA ASP A 89 9.70 -16.44 10.24
C ASP A 89 9.13 -16.46 11.67
N GLU A 90 8.84 -15.29 12.24
CA GLU A 90 8.16 -15.19 13.53
C GLU A 90 6.69 -15.61 13.44
N LEU A 91 5.97 -15.18 12.41
CA LEU A 91 4.58 -15.57 12.17
C LEU A 91 4.44 -17.08 12.00
N LYS A 92 5.33 -17.70 11.22
CA LYS A 92 5.35 -19.15 11.00
C LYS A 92 5.60 -19.94 12.29
N LYS A 93 6.43 -19.43 13.20
CA LYS A 93 6.65 -20.07 14.51
C LYS A 93 5.41 -20.00 15.39
N GLN A 94 4.69 -18.89 15.34
CA GLN A 94 3.47 -18.69 16.15
C GLN A 94 2.28 -19.48 15.61
N ALA A 95 2.18 -19.58 14.29
CA ALA A 95 1.10 -20.24 13.58
C ALA A 95 1.65 -21.07 12.40
N PRO A 96 2.18 -22.28 12.64
CA PRO A 96 2.78 -23.06 11.56
C PRO A 96 1.76 -23.71 10.61
N ASP A 97 0.51 -23.87 11.05
CA ASP A 97 -0.50 -24.68 10.35
C ASP A 97 -1.66 -23.83 9.79
N GLY A 98 -1.41 -22.56 9.50
CA GLY A 98 -2.42 -21.70 8.87
C GLY A 98 -3.45 -21.09 9.82
N GLN A 99 -3.19 -21.06 11.13
CA GLN A 99 -4.14 -20.52 12.12
C GLN A 99 -4.53 -19.04 11.87
N TYR A 100 -3.71 -18.29 11.13
CA TYR A 100 -3.97 -16.89 10.77
C TYR A 100 -4.39 -16.66 9.32
N CYS A 101 -4.68 -17.70 8.53
CA CYS A 101 -5.02 -17.56 7.12
C CYS A 101 -6.19 -16.59 6.88
N ASP A 102 -7.32 -16.79 7.54
CA ASP A 102 -8.50 -15.92 7.38
C ASP A 102 -8.22 -14.49 7.85
N LYS A 103 -7.50 -14.35 8.97
CA LYS A 103 -7.13 -13.05 9.54
C LYS A 103 -6.25 -12.26 8.59
N TYR A 104 -5.16 -12.85 8.10
CA TYR A 104 -4.22 -12.16 7.23
C TYR A 104 -4.80 -11.92 5.84
N LEU A 105 -5.62 -12.83 5.32
CA LEU A 105 -6.35 -12.57 4.10
C LEU A 105 -7.30 -11.37 4.24
N ALA A 106 -8.00 -11.23 5.37
CA ALA A 106 -8.85 -10.08 5.65
C ALA A 106 -8.04 -8.78 5.80
N ASP A 107 -6.91 -8.81 6.51
CA ASP A 107 -6.00 -7.68 6.66
C ASP A 107 -5.48 -7.20 5.30
N LEU A 108 -5.07 -8.12 4.41
CA LEU A 108 -4.52 -7.83 3.08
C LEU A 108 -5.56 -7.31 2.08
N LYS A 109 -6.77 -7.86 2.12
CA LYS A 109 -7.91 -7.33 1.34
C LYS A 109 -8.24 -5.90 1.76
N GLY A 110 -7.95 -5.58 3.02
CA GLY A 110 -8.04 -4.25 3.60
C GLY A 110 -9.49 -3.79 3.78
N ASN A 111 -9.69 -3.01 4.84
CA ASN A 111 -10.91 -2.27 5.10
C ASN A 111 -10.62 -0.78 4.88
N TYR A 112 -10.12 -0.45 3.68
CA TYR A 112 -9.60 0.87 3.36
C TYR A 112 -10.73 1.91 3.41
N ARG A 113 -10.66 2.83 4.39
CA ARG A 113 -11.75 3.79 4.67
C ARG A 113 -12.13 4.61 3.44
N PHE A 114 -11.16 5.05 2.63
CA PHE A 114 -11.41 5.84 1.43
C PHE A 114 -12.02 5.06 0.25
N LEU A 115 -11.92 3.71 0.24
CA LEU A 115 -12.61 2.86 -0.75
C LEU A 115 -14.07 2.59 -0.37
N LYS A 116 -14.46 2.83 0.89
CA LYS A 116 -15.85 2.73 1.33
C LYS A 116 -16.69 3.90 0.83
N ASP A 117 -16.11 5.09 0.76
CA ASP A 117 -16.81 6.31 0.30
C ASP A 117 -17.11 6.29 -1.21
N THR A 118 -16.41 5.49 -2.00
CA THR A 118 -16.74 5.24 -3.42
C THR A 118 -17.78 4.13 -3.62
N SER A 119 -18.19 3.45 -2.55
CA SER A 119 -19.26 2.43 -2.56
C SER A 119 -20.63 3.02 -2.23
N GLY A 120 -20.77 4.35 -2.32
CA GLY A 120 -22.04 5.07 -2.27
C GLY A 120 -22.82 4.87 -3.56
N LYS A 121 -24.03 4.34 -3.41
CA LYS A 121 -25.09 4.39 -4.43
C LYS A 121 -25.40 5.82 -4.88
#